data_AF-A0A2A2I6P3-F1
#
_entry.id   AF-A0A2A2I6P3-F1
#
_cell.length_a   1.000
_cell.length_b   1.000
_cell.length_c   1.000
_cell.angle_alpha   90.00
_cell.angle_beta   90.00
_cell.angle_gamma   90.00
#
_symmetry.space_group_name_H-M   'P 1'
#
loop_
_entity.id
_entity.type
_entity.pdbx_description
1 polymer ?
#
loop_
_entity_poly.entity_id
_entity_poly.type
_entity_poly.pdbx_seq_one_letter_code
_entity_poly.pdbx_strand_id
1 'polypeptide(L)'
;DRNYLYYVGVVFSIAMLIATINGYTFRYLWPEATNWNKQAIIVFFGLCCLVCRLFHPSFPAALEIFPLDEQPLEPNQKLSEALNRPVNSKLVNPANARSGILGDPVAELMDDLNISSKRYHDSYISALSILLLEVETSRYDLERNDVLSLMLLPRRNGTFNVASRYKKNAIGPSHWCSTIDGLCRNGFLELISKGFKGKEFMSGLSSSYRPTSKIYDWMDENRDALEIGMLKDGVERVVLKSETPGGGKKLKDYEDDDYTTGQRDALNDLSTLLKEQEIRVSVGSESLLLPPQDFEYQRIFNDDFQSGGRLYCSAQQMKSSERGLLCFNGRKTSECDFRSHQPRLIYHLNDLAAPADCYDNPWVSRDLMKKAMTRVMNCSTEKAAIATLSNLLVEVSSDEQGTNSEDLTPKKLLSAVYETHPILKTYRSSTLWKQLQFIESNLAFDIMLALRRRGVACLGVHDSFVVEEKYLNLLTDIMNERYHQRLGFLPELKVV
;
A
#
# COMPACT_ATOMS: atom_id res chain seq x y z
N ASP A 1 -44.92 6.03 -3.58
CA ASP A 1 -43.85 5.03 -3.46
C ASP A 1 -42.91 5.42 -2.33
N ARG A 2 -42.75 4.56 -1.31
CA ARG A 2 -42.10 4.93 -0.04
C ARG A 2 -40.60 5.16 -0.21
N ASN A 3 -39.96 4.45 -1.13
CA ASN A 3 -38.56 4.62 -1.49
C ASN A 3 -38.29 5.94 -2.24
N TYR A 4 -39.23 6.37 -3.10
CA TYR A 4 -39.14 7.67 -3.76
C TYR A 4 -39.22 8.83 -2.75
N LEU A 5 -40.05 8.70 -1.72
CA LEU A 5 -40.14 9.70 -0.64
C LEU A 5 -38.82 9.83 0.13
N TYR A 6 -38.16 8.71 0.41
CA TYR A 6 -36.84 8.70 1.06
C TYR A 6 -35.73 9.24 0.15
N TYR A 7 -35.74 8.90 -1.14
CA TYR A 7 -34.82 9.46 -2.12
C TYR A 7 -34.95 10.99 -2.21
N VAL A 8 -36.18 11.51 -2.32
CA VAL A 8 -36.45 12.95 -2.30
C VAL A 8 -35.98 13.57 -0.99
N GLY A 9 -36.16 12.87 0.14
CA GLY A 9 -35.65 13.30 1.44
C GLY A 9 -34.13 13.42 1.50
N VAL A 10 -33.39 12.46 0.92
CA VAL A 10 -31.91 12.50 0.83
C VAL A 10 -31.45 13.67 -0.03
N VAL A 11 -32.03 13.83 -1.22
CA VAL A 11 -31.69 14.93 -2.13
C VAL A 11 -31.95 16.29 -1.48
N PHE A 12 -33.09 16.43 -0.79
CA PHE A 12 -33.45 17.65 -0.08
C PHE A 12 -32.51 17.93 1.10
N SER A 13 -32.19 16.93 1.93
CA SER A 13 -31.33 17.12 3.10
C SER A 13 -29.91 17.50 2.71
N ILE A 14 -29.38 16.88 1.64
CA ILE A 14 -28.04 17.19 1.10
C ILE A 14 -28.03 18.61 0.50
N ALA A 15 -29.03 18.97 -0.32
CA ALA A 15 -29.14 20.31 -0.90
C ALA A 15 -29.22 21.39 0.18
N MET A 16 -30.01 21.16 1.24
CA MET A 16 -30.13 22.10 2.37
C MET A 16 -28.85 22.20 3.20
N LEU A 17 -28.12 21.09 3.40
CA LEU A 17 -26.84 21.09 4.08
C LEU A 17 -25.79 21.89 3.29
N ILE A 18 -25.64 21.61 1.99
CA ILE A 18 -24.69 22.31 1.10
C ILE A 18 -25.03 23.80 1.03
N ALA A 19 -26.31 24.15 0.88
CA ALA A 19 -26.74 25.54 0.86
C ALA A 19 -26.46 26.25 2.20
N THR A 20 -26.52 25.52 3.32
CA THR A 20 -26.24 26.07 4.65
C THR A 20 -24.75 26.26 4.91
N ILE A 21 -23.91 25.30 4.51
CA ILE A 21 -22.45 25.41 4.60
C ILE A 21 -21.95 26.61 3.78
N ASN A 22 -22.48 26.78 2.58
CA ASN A 22 -22.12 27.89 1.69
C ASN A 22 -22.80 29.22 2.05
N GLY A 23 -23.57 29.27 3.15
CA GLY A 23 -24.22 30.50 3.63
C GLY A 23 -25.41 30.99 2.79
N TYR A 24 -25.81 30.25 1.74
CA TYR A 24 -26.96 30.60 0.91
C TYR A 24 -28.27 30.55 1.69
N THR A 25 -28.44 29.59 2.61
CA THR A 25 -29.66 29.52 3.43
C THR A 25 -29.75 30.67 4.42
N PHE A 26 -28.64 31.08 5.02
CA PHE A 26 -28.59 32.29 5.84
C PHE A 26 -28.98 33.52 5.02
N ARG A 27 -28.45 33.66 3.80
CA ARG A 27 -28.70 34.84 2.97
C ARG A 27 -30.14 34.95 2.44
N TYR A 28 -30.79 33.82 2.14
CA TYR A 28 -32.07 33.83 1.40
C TYR A 28 -33.25 33.17 2.12
N LEU A 29 -33.01 32.21 3.02
CA LEU A 29 -34.08 31.44 3.68
C LEU A 29 -34.37 31.93 5.10
N TRP A 30 -33.36 32.37 5.86
CA TRP A 30 -33.55 32.87 7.23
C TRP A 30 -32.55 33.95 7.66
N PRO A 31 -32.47 35.09 6.95
CA PRO A 31 -31.47 36.13 7.21
C PRO A 31 -31.52 36.72 8.63
N GLU A 32 -32.70 36.77 9.23
CA GLU A 32 -32.90 37.36 10.56
C GLU A 32 -32.70 36.35 11.72
N ALA A 33 -32.54 35.05 11.43
CA ALA A 33 -32.47 33.99 12.43
C ALA A 33 -31.04 33.48 12.66
N THR A 34 -30.18 34.37 13.17
CA THR A 34 -28.75 34.09 13.41
C THR A 34 -28.50 32.91 14.36
N ASN A 35 -29.37 32.72 15.36
CA ASN A 35 -29.31 31.58 16.28
C ASN A 35 -29.62 30.26 15.60
N TRP A 36 -30.59 30.24 14.68
CA TRP A 36 -30.93 29.06 13.90
C TRP A 36 -29.80 28.69 12.94
N ASN A 37 -29.16 29.68 12.31
CA ASN A 37 -28.08 29.43 11.36
C ASN A 37 -26.90 28.65 11.98
N LYS A 38 -26.59 28.89 13.26
CA LYS A 38 -25.54 28.16 14.00
C LYS A 38 -25.87 26.68 14.21
N GLN A 39 -27.17 26.35 14.29
CA GLN A 39 -27.64 24.98 14.54
C GLN A 39 -28.04 24.27 13.24
N ALA A 40 -28.37 25.01 12.19
CA ALA A 40 -28.87 24.49 10.93
C ALA A 40 -27.94 23.45 10.29
N ILE A 41 -26.62 23.65 10.34
CA ILE A 41 -25.63 22.69 9.81
C ILE A 41 -25.76 21.34 10.54
N ILE A 42 -25.82 21.37 11.88
CA ILE A 42 -25.93 20.16 12.71
C ILE A 42 -27.28 19.46 12.45
N VAL A 43 -28.35 20.24 12.30
CA VAL A 43 -29.70 19.72 12.05
C VAL A 43 -29.80 19.06 10.67
N PHE A 44 -29.31 19.70 9.60
CA PHE A 44 -29.36 19.12 8.26
C PHE A 44 -28.39 17.96 8.08
N PHE A 45 -27.25 17.97 8.78
CA PHE A 45 -26.36 16.82 8.85
C PHE A 45 -27.02 15.63 9.54
N GLY A 46 -27.65 15.84 10.71
CA GLY A 46 -28.42 14.80 11.39
C GLY A 46 -29.60 14.28 10.56
N LEU A 47 -30.26 15.17 9.80
CA LEU A 47 -31.32 14.80 8.87
C LEU A 47 -30.81 13.93 7.72
N CYS A 48 -29.63 14.23 7.14
CA CYS A 48 -28.98 13.37 6.14
C CYS A 48 -28.76 11.96 6.71
N CYS A 49 -28.17 11.84 7.91
CA CYS A 49 -27.92 10.55 8.54
C CYS A 49 -29.22 9.76 8.80
N LEU A 50 -30.27 10.44 9.29
CA LEU A 50 -31.57 9.84 9.56
C LEU A 50 -32.23 9.31 8.28
N VAL A 51 -32.30 10.14 7.22
CA VAL A 51 -32.99 9.77 5.98
C VAL A 51 -32.19 8.72 5.20
N CYS A 52 -30.86 8.77 5.21
CA CYS A 52 -30.02 7.70 4.68
C CYS A 52 -30.28 6.37 5.40
N ARG A 53 -30.38 6.37 6.74
CA ARG A 53 -30.70 5.17 7.52
C ARG A 53 -32.10 4.62 7.23
N LEU A 54 -33.09 5.50 7.00
CA LEU A 54 -34.45 5.12 6.63
C LEU A 54 -34.56 4.63 5.18
N PHE A 55 -33.64 5.02 4.29
CA PHE A 55 -33.49 4.49 2.94
C PHE A 55 -32.78 3.12 2.91
N HIS A 56 -31.95 2.83 3.92
CA HIS A 56 -31.12 1.62 4.03
C HIS A 56 -31.77 0.28 4.46
N PRO A 57 -33.08 0.11 4.77
CA PRO A 57 -33.63 -1.23 5.08
C PRO A 57 -33.58 -2.24 3.91
N SER A 58 -33.25 -1.80 2.70
CA SER A 58 -33.37 -2.60 1.47
C SER A 58 -32.02 -2.97 0.83
N PHE A 59 -30.89 -2.84 1.53
CA PHE A 59 -29.57 -3.16 0.98
C PHE A 59 -28.82 -4.16 1.87
N PRO A 60 -28.58 -5.41 1.42
CA PRO A 60 -27.77 -6.36 2.18
C PRO A 60 -26.32 -5.88 2.29
N ALA A 61 -25.80 -6.00 3.51
CA ALA A 61 -24.43 -5.72 3.88
C ALA A 61 -23.45 -6.60 3.08
N ALA A 62 -22.67 -5.98 2.18
CA ALA A 62 -21.53 -6.62 1.55
C ALA A 62 -20.41 -5.65 1.07
N LEU A 63 -20.49 -4.34 1.33
CA LEU A 63 -19.64 -3.36 0.62
C LEU A 63 -18.89 -2.32 1.47
N GLU A 64 -18.85 -2.46 2.80
CA GLU A 64 -17.98 -1.62 3.64
C GLU A 64 -16.59 -2.25 3.86
N ILE A 65 -15.88 -2.56 2.77
CA ILE A 65 -14.44 -2.86 2.81
C ILE A 65 -13.74 -2.21 1.62
N PHE A 66 -13.76 -0.87 1.53
CA PHE A 66 -12.71 -0.10 0.86
C PHE A 66 -12.69 1.30 1.47
N PRO A 67 -11.57 1.76 2.06
CA PRO A 67 -11.44 3.16 2.39
C PRO A 67 -11.40 3.94 1.06
N LEU A 68 -12.48 4.67 0.77
CA LEU A 68 -12.54 5.67 -0.29
C LEU A 68 -11.66 6.86 0.12
N ASP A 69 -10.35 6.69 -0.03
CA ASP A 69 -9.41 7.77 -0.31
C ASP A 69 -8.92 7.60 -1.76
N GLU A 70 -9.86 7.34 -2.67
CA GLU A 70 -9.60 7.52 -4.10
C GLU A 70 -9.96 8.97 -4.42
N GLN A 71 -8.92 9.80 -4.62
CA GLN A 71 -9.07 10.93 -5.54
C GLN A 71 -9.82 10.41 -6.78
N PRO A 72 -10.82 11.14 -7.32
CA PRO A 72 -11.49 10.70 -8.53
C PRO A 72 -10.43 10.33 -9.55
N LEU A 73 -10.41 9.07 -9.99
CA LEU A 73 -9.46 8.57 -10.97
C LEU A 73 -9.49 9.53 -12.15
N GLU A 74 -8.44 10.36 -12.28
CA GLU A 74 -8.30 11.26 -13.41
C GLU A 74 -8.45 10.42 -14.69
N PRO A 75 -9.35 10.78 -15.61
CA PRO A 75 -9.58 10.00 -16.82
C PRO A 75 -8.27 9.71 -17.53
N ASN A 76 -8.12 8.48 -18.03
CA ASN A 76 -6.93 8.09 -18.77
C ASN A 76 -6.82 8.95 -20.03
N GLN A 77 -5.95 9.96 -20.00
CA GLN A 77 -5.85 10.98 -21.04
C GLN A 77 -5.63 10.36 -22.42
N LYS A 78 -4.69 9.41 -22.54
CA LYS A 78 -4.38 8.76 -23.82
C LYS A 78 -5.56 8.01 -24.42
N LEU A 79 -6.31 7.29 -23.59
CA LEU A 79 -7.51 6.59 -24.05
C LEU A 79 -8.66 7.54 -24.33
N SER A 80 -8.78 8.59 -23.53
CA SER A 80 -9.83 9.59 -23.68
C SER A 80 -9.66 10.36 -24.99
N GLU A 81 -8.43 10.73 -25.34
CA GLU A 81 -8.06 11.29 -26.64
C GLU A 81 -8.30 10.30 -27.77
N ALA A 82 -7.84 9.05 -27.64
CA ALA A 82 -7.98 8.03 -28.68
C ALA A 82 -9.44 7.65 -28.98
N LEU A 83 -10.33 7.75 -27.98
CA LEU A 83 -11.75 7.41 -28.09
C LEU A 83 -12.66 8.65 -28.17
N ASN A 84 -12.09 9.86 -28.15
CA ASN A 84 -12.78 11.14 -28.17
C ASN A 84 -13.93 11.24 -27.13
N ARG A 85 -13.69 10.74 -25.92
CA ARG A 85 -14.62 10.82 -24.78
C ARG A 85 -13.87 10.54 -23.47
N PRO A 86 -14.36 10.98 -22.30
CA PRO A 86 -13.75 10.60 -21.02
C PRO A 86 -13.75 9.08 -20.81
N VAL A 87 -12.59 8.54 -20.45
CA VAL A 87 -12.37 7.10 -20.20
C VAL A 87 -11.70 6.89 -18.85
N ASN A 88 -12.36 6.12 -17.98
CA ASN A 88 -11.72 5.53 -16.81
C ASN A 88 -11.16 4.17 -17.21
N SER A 89 -9.96 3.84 -16.72
CA SER A 89 -9.34 2.58 -17.09
C SER A 89 -8.58 1.96 -15.94
N LYS A 90 -8.72 0.63 -15.78
CA LYS A 90 -7.99 -0.13 -14.77
C LYS A 90 -7.11 -1.18 -15.44
N LEU A 91 -5.82 -1.18 -15.11
CA LEU A 91 -4.86 -2.16 -15.60
C LEU A 91 -4.94 -3.43 -14.77
N VAL A 92 -5.29 -4.55 -15.43
CA VAL A 92 -5.28 -5.86 -14.78
C VAL A 92 -3.87 -6.43 -14.81
N ASN A 93 -3.34 -6.79 -13.64
CA ASN A 93 -2.05 -7.45 -13.52
C ASN A 93 -2.22 -8.93 -13.13
N PRO A 94 -2.36 -9.84 -14.11
CA PRO A 94 -2.64 -11.25 -13.82
C PRO A 94 -1.52 -11.94 -13.06
N ALA A 95 -0.26 -11.59 -13.27
CA ALA A 95 0.87 -12.27 -12.64
C ALA A 95 0.93 -12.07 -11.11
N ASN A 96 0.32 -10.99 -10.61
CA ASN A 96 0.34 -10.61 -9.20
C ASN A 96 -1.01 -10.76 -8.50
N ALA A 97 -2.05 -11.17 -9.22
CA ALA A 97 -3.36 -11.42 -8.65
C ALA A 97 -3.30 -12.62 -7.70
N ARG A 98 -3.86 -12.43 -6.50
CA ARG A 98 -3.95 -13.44 -5.43
C ARG A 98 -5.34 -14.07 -5.33
N SER A 99 -6.34 -13.35 -5.79
CA SER A 99 -7.75 -13.71 -5.63
C SER A 99 -8.45 -13.68 -6.97
N GLY A 100 -9.55 -14.41 -7.05
CA GLY A 100 -10.46 -14.44 -8.19
C GLY A 100 -11.82 -14.98 -7.78
N ILE A 101 -12.77 -14.96 -8.71
CA ILE A 101 -14.05 -15.63 -8.53
C ILE A 101 -13.86 -17.12 -8.80
N LEU A 102 -14.21 -17.93 -7.82
CA LEU A 102 -14.10 -19.39 -7.81
C LEU A 102 -15.51 -20.01 -7.75
N GLY A 103 -15.60 -21.30 -8.09
CA GLY A 103 -16.83 -22.08 -8.08
C GLY A 103 -16.90 -23.05 -9.25
N ASP A 104 -17.71 -24.10 -9.14
CA ASP A 104 -17.94 -25.08 -10.20
C ASP A 104 -18.34 -24.43 -11.55
N PRO A 105 -19.20 -23.38 -11.59
CA PRO A 105 -19.57 -22.73 -12.83
C PRO A 105 -18.39 -22.12 -13.59
N VAL A 106 -17.29 -21.75 -12.91
CA VAL A 106 -16.09 -21.21 -13.58
C VAL A 106 -15.45 -22.28 -14.46
N ALA A 107 -15.44 -23.54 -14.02
CA ALA A 107 -14.93 -24.64 -14.81
C ALA A 107 -15.85 -24.98 -15.99
N GLU A 108 -17.16 -24.91 -15.79
CA GLU A 108 -18.15 -25.09 -16.87
C GLU A 108 -18.01 -24.00 -17.94
N LEU A 109 -17.89 -22.73 -17.53
CA LEU A 109 -17.66 -21.62 -18.45
C LEU A 109 -16.34 -21.80 -19.22
N MET A 110 -15.29 -22.32 -18.59
CA MET A 110 -14.04 -22.62 -19.30
C MET A 110 -14.26 -23.64 -20.45
N ASP A 111 -15.09 -24.66 -20.23
CA ASP A 111 -15.48 -25.63 -21.26
C ASP A 111 -16.29 -24.96 -22.38
N ASP A 112 -17.27 -24.12 -22.03
CA ASP A 112 -18.08 -23.37 -23.00
C ASP A 112 -17.27 -22.38 -23.84
N LEU A 113 -16.21 -21.80 -23.27
CA LEU A 113 -15.29 -20.92 -23.99
C LEU A 113 -14.37 -21.69 -24.96
N ASN A 114 -14.39 -23.03 -24.92
CA ASN A 114 -13.55 -23.93 -25.69
C ASN A 114 -12.05 -23.63 -25.49
N ILE A 115 -11.65 -23.42 -24.23
CA ILE A 115 -10.25 -23.15 -23.83
C ILE A 115 -9.70 -24.23 -22.90
N SER A 116 -10.48 -25.26 -22.59
CA SER A 116 -10.16 -26.28 -21.62
C SER A 116 -8.94 -27.13 -21.98
N SER A 117 -8.16 -27.45 -20.95
CA SER A 117 -6.98 -28.30 -21.07
C SER A 117 -6.78 -29.10 -19.81
N LYS A 118 -6.67 -30.44 -19.92
CA LYS A 118 -6.35 -31.29 -18.77
C LYS A 118 -4.99 -30.95 -18.14
N ARG A 119 -4.02 -30.52 -18.96
CA ARG A 119 -2.66 -30.23 -18.50
C ARG A 119 -2.55 -28.85 -17.83
N TYR A 120 -3.37 -27.90 -18.26
CA TYR A 120 -3.27 -26.50 -17.86
C TYR A 120 -4.57 -25.99 -17.23
N HIS A 121 -5.38 -26.91 -16.66
CA HIS A 121 -6.70 -26.61 -16.09
C HIS A 121 -6.61 -25.44 -15.11
N ASP A 122 -5.75 -25.54 -14.10
CA ASP A 122 -5.56 -24.51 -13.08
C ASP A 122 -5.12 -23.15 -13.64
N SER A 123 -4.32 -23.16 -14.72
CA SER A 123 -3.88 -21.93 -15.39
C SER A 123 -5.05 -21.21 -16.07
N TYR A 124 -5.97 -21.95 -16.68
CA TYR A 124 -7.16 -21.39 -17.33
C TYR A 124 -8.21 -20.97 -16.32
N ILE A 125 -8.47 -21.79 -15.29
CA ILE A 125 -9.34 -21.43 -14.17
C ILE A 125 -8.82 -20.13 -13.52
N SER A 126 -7.53 -20.07 -13.14
CA SER A 126 -6.97 -18.86 -12.53
C SER A 126 -7.11 -17.62 -13.41
N ALA A 127 -6.89 -17.76 -14.73
CA ALA A 127 -7.03 -16.65 -15.66
C ALA A 127 -8.48 -16.15 -15.74
N LEU A 128 -9.44 -17.08 -15.83
CA LEU A 128 -10.85 -16.77 -15.90
C LEU A 128 -11.34 -16.16 -14.59
N SER A 129 -10.97 -16.74 -13.44
CA SER A 129 -11.31 -16.26 -12.11
C SER A 129 -10.88 -14.81 -11.86
N ILE A 130 -9.68 -14.41 -12.33
CA ILE A 130 -9.21 -13.01 -12.23
C ILE A 130 -10.06 -12.09 -13.09
N LEU A 131 -10.35 -12.50 -14.33
CA LEU A 131 -11.13 -11.69 -15.26
C LEU A 131 -12.57 -11.50 -14.76
N LEU A 132 -13.18 -12.54 -14.20
CA LEU A 132 -14.50 -12.48 -13.59
C LEU A 132 -14.53 -11.55 -12.37
N LEU A 133 -13.50 -11.62 -11.50
CA LEU A 133 -13.40 -10.69 -10.37
C LEU A 133 -13.27 -9.25 -10.86
N GLU A 134 -12.47 -8.99 -11.90
CA GLU A 134 -12.36 -7.65 -12.46
C GLU A 134 -13.68 -7.16 -13.06
N VAL A 135 -14.40 -8.03 -13.77
CA VAL A 135 -15.73 -7.74 -14.30
C VAL A 135 -16.68 -7.34 -13.19
N GLU A 136 -16.73 -8.09 -12.08
CA GLU A 136 -17.55 -7.75 -10.91
C GLU A 136 -17.18 -6.38 -10.36
N THR A 137 -15.88 -6.10 -10.20
CA THR A 137 -15.45 -4.77 -9.71
C THR A 137 -15.83 -3.64 -10.65
N SER A 138 -15.78 -3.89 -11.97
CA SER A 138 -16.12 -2.88 -12.99
C SER A 138 -17.63 -2.59 -13.09
N ARG A 139 -18.47 -3.50 -12.58
CA ARG A 139 -19.92 -3.34 -12.52
C ARG A 139 -20.31 -2.09 -11.72
N TYR A 140 -19.63 -1.87 -10.60
CA TYR A 140 -19.84 -0.75 -9.70
C TYR A 140 -19.41 0.61 -10.30
N ASP A 141 -18.45 0.60 -11.22
CA ASP A 141 -17.96 1.82 -11.88
C ASP A 141 -18.91 2.32 -12.98
N LEU A 142 -19.68 1.41 -13.61
CA LEU A 142 -20.59 1.73 -14.72
C LEU A 142 -21.84 2.49 -14.27
N GLU A 143 -22.26 2.37 -13.01
CA GLU A 143 -23.48 2.98 -12.51
C GLU A 143 -23.31 4.45 -12.12
N ARG A 144 -22.07 4.97 -12.10
CA ARG A 144 -21.78 6.27 -11.47
C ARG A 144 -21.52 7.45 -12.40
N ASN A 145 -21.21 7.30 -13.69
CA ASN A 145 -20.82 8.46 -14.54
C ASN A 145 -21.03 8.25 -16.05
N ASP A 146 -21.19 9.35 -16.81
CA ASP A 146 -21.11 9.42 -18.30
C ASP A 146 -19.72 9.03 -18.90
N VAL A 147 -18.82 8.50 -18.05
CA VAL A 147 -17.44 8.15 -18.35
C VAL A 147 -17.36 6.68 -18.74
N LEU A 148 -16.64 6.35 -19.81
CA LEU A 148 -16.47 4.97 -20.26
C LEU A 148 -15.44 4.24 -19.38
N SER A 149 -15.86 3.24 -18.61
CA SER A 149 -14.95 2.40 -17.81
C SER A 149 -14.45 1.20 -18.61
N LEU A 150 -13.13 1.05 -18.73
CA LEU A 150 -12.47 0.00 -19.52
C LEU A 150 -11.44 -0.81 -18.71
N MET A 151 -11.42 -2.13 -18.95
CA MET A 151 -10.37 -3.01 -18.43
C MET A 151 -9.19 -3.04 -19.40
N LEU A 152 -7.99 -2.75 -18.92
CA LEU A 152 -6.76 -2.88 -19.73
C LEU A 152 -6.16 -4.26 -19.48
N LEU A 153 -6.25 -5.14 -20.48
CA LEU A 153 -5.81 -6.52 -20.37
C LEU A 153 -4.47 -6.69 -21.11
N PRO A 154 -3.35 -6.89 -20.39
CA PRO A 154 -2.04 -6.98 -21.00
C PRO A 154 -1.87 -8.28 -21.79
N ARG A 155 -1.34 -8.18 -23.01
CA ARG A 155 -1.09 -9.34 -23.89
C ARG A 155 0.39 -9.63 -24.15
N ARG A 156 1.29 -8.81 -23.61
CA ARG A 156 2.75 -8.97 -23.82
C ARG A 156 3.34 -9.91 -22.79
N ASN A 157 4.30 -10.73 -23.22
CA ASN A 157 5.01 -11.68 -22.35
C ASN A 157 5.70 -11.03 -21.14
N GLY A 158 6.13 -9.77 -21.26
CA GLY A 158 6.81 -9.06 -20.17
C GLY A 158 6.02 -8.99 -18.87
N THR A 159 4.68 -9.01 -18.94
CA THR A 159 3.80 -9.01 -17.76
C THR A 159 3.88 -10.30 -16.96
N PHE A 160 4.29 -11.41 -17.58
CA PHE A 160 4.30 -12.75 -16.99
C PHE A 160 5.72 -13.22 -16.61
N ASN A 161 6.73 -12.37 -16.77
CA ASN A 161 8.13 -12.70 -16.50
C ASN A 161 8.44 -12.53 -15.00
N VAL A 162 7.80 -13.36 -14.18
CA VAL A 162 8.04 -13.46 -12.73
C VAL A 162 8.82 -14.74 -12.45
N ALA A 163 9.86 -14.63 -11.62
CA ALA A 163 10.69 -15.77 -11.24
C ALA A 163 9.83 -16.83 -10.53
N SER A 164 10.15 -18.11 -10.75
CA SER A 164 9.23 -19.23 -10.56
C SER A 164 8.68 -19.33 -9.13
N ARG A 165 9.55 -19.06 -8.15
CA ARG A 165 9.22 -19.07 -6.72
C ARG A 165 8.15 -18.05 -6.34
N TYR A 166 8.12 -16.90 -7.01
CA TYR A 166 7.22 -15.79 -6.68
C TYR A 166 5.93 -15.79 -7.49
N LYS A 167 5.71 -16.80 -8.33
CA LYS A 167 4.46 -16.94 -9.07
C LYS A 167 3.30 -17.16 -8.10
N LYS A 168 2.40 -16.17 -8.06
CA LYS A 168 1.18 -16.19 -7.22
C LYS A 168 0.03 -17.00 -7.82
N ASN A 169 0.18 -17.42 -9.07
CA ASN A 169 -0.76 -18.28 -9.78
C ASN A 169 -0.01 -18.99 -10.92
N ALA A 170 -0.69 -19.94 -11.57
CA ALA A 170 -0.11 -20.74 -12.64
C ALA A 170 -0.26 -20.10 -14.03
N ILE A 171 -0.55 -18.80 -14.13
CA ILE A 171 -0.93 -18.18 -15.40
C ILE A 171 0.31 -17.87 -16.25
N GLY A 172 0.30 -18.38 -17.47
CA GLY A 172 1.23 -18.02 -18.52
C GLY A 172 0.59 -17.07 -19.53
N PRO A 173 1.40 -16.36 -20.35
CA PRO A 173 0.89 -15.42 -21.35
C PRO A 173 -0.06 -16.07 -22.36
N SER A 174 0.20 -17.33 -22.73
CA SER A 174 -0.66 -18.09 -23.65
C SER A 174 -2.05 -18.34 -23.04
N HIS A 175 -2.11 -18.87 -21.82
CA HIS A 175 -3.38 -19.18 -21.15
C HIS A 175 -4.22 -17.92 -20.93
N TRP A 176 -3.58 -16.83 -20.50
CA TRP A 176 -4.23 -15.53 -20.34
C TRP A 176 -4.81 -15.00 -21.65
N CYS A 177 -4.01 -14.94 -22.71
CA CYS A 177 -4.47 -14.46 -24.01
C CYS A 177 -5.59 -15.33 -24.58
N SER A 178 -5.46 -16.66 -24.48
CA SER A 178 -6.49 -17.60 -24.94
C SER A 178 -7.81 -17.44 -24.19
N THR A 179 -7.76 -17.15 -22.89
CA THR A 179 -8.97 -16.91 -22.07
C THR A 179 -9.67 -15.62 -22.51
N ILE A 180 -8.92 -14.53 -22.70
CA ILE A 180 -9.47 -13.27 -23.23
C ILE A 180 -10.09 -13.50 -24.61
N ASP A 181 -9.39 -14.21 -25.49
CA ASP A 181 -9.90 -14.49 -26.83
C ASP A 181 -11.16 -15.37 -26.80
N GLY A 182 -11.24 -16.33 -25.87
CA GLY A 182 -12.43 -17.14 -25.61
C GLY A 182 -13.62 -16.27 -25.20
N LEU A 183 -13.43 -15.39 -24.22
CA LEU A 183 -14.47 -14.46 -23.75
C LEU A 183 -14.92 -13.52 -24.87
N CYS A 184 -14.00 -13.00 -25.68
CA CYS A 184 -14.35 -12.16 -26.82
C CYS A 184 -15.10 -12.91 -27.91
N ARG A 185 -14.65 -14.11 -28.29
CA ARG A 185 -15.33 -14.95 -29.31
C ARG A 185 -16.77 -15.28 -28.92
N ASN A 186 -17.02 -15.46 -27.62
CA ASN A 186 -18.33 -15.80 -27.09
C ASN A 186 -19.17 -14.57 -26.69
N GLY A 187 -18.69 -13.35 -26.97
CA GLY A 187 -19.44 -12.12 -26.75
C GLY A 187 -19.56 -11.69 -25.29
N PHE A 188 -18.75 -12.24 -24.39
CA PHE A 188 -18.68 -11.84 -22.98
C PHE A 188 -17.84 -10.57 -22.76
N LEU A 189 -16.82 -10.36 -23.60
CA LEU A 189 -16.00 -9.15 -23.62
C LEU A 189 -15.96 -8.53 -25.02
N GLU A 190 -16.07 -7.21 -25.08
CA GLU A 190 -15.88 -6.43 -26.30
C GLU A 190 -14.51 -5.75 -26.29
N LEU A 191 -13.75 -5.87 -27.39
CA LEU A 191 -12.50 -5.15 -27.59
C LEU A 191 -12.80 -3.72 -28.06
N ILE A 192 -12.47 -2.73 -27.24
CA ILE A 192 -12.71 -1.32 -27.56
C ILE A 192 -11.51 -0.69 -28.28
N SER A 193 -10.28 -0.98 -27.84
CA SER A 193 -9.08 -0.49 -28.50
C SER A 193 -7.94 -1.49 -28.43
N LYS A 194 -7.25 -1.69 -29.55
CA LYS A 194 -6.00 -2.49 -29.59
C LYS A 194 -4.87 -1.67 -28.99
N GLY A 195 -4.06 -2.30 -28.14
CA GLY A 195 -2.89 -1.64 -27.56
C GLY A 195 -1.93 -1.12 -28.62
N PHE A 196 -1.46 0.12 -28.45
CA PHE A 196 -0.55 0.79 -29.37
C PHE A 196 0.59 1.49 -28.60
N LYS A 197 1.74 1.69 -29.26
CA LYS A 197 2.83 2.53 -28.73
C LYS A 197 2.94 3.77 -29.62
N GLY A 198 2.39 4.89 -29.17
CA GLY A 198 2.53 6.16 -29.88
C GLY A 198 3.99 6.61 -29.95
N LYS A 199 4.40 7.25 -31.05
CA LYS A 199 5.78 7.72 -31.25
C LYS A 199 6.23 8.75 -30.19
N GLU A 200 5.29 9.47 -29.61
CA GLU A 200 5.52 10.55 -28.63
C GLU A 200 5.45 10.08 -27.16
N PHE A 201 5.20 8.79 -26.92
CA PHE A 201 5.00 8.27 -25.56
C PHE A 201 6.00 7.18 -25.18
N MET A 202 6.65 7.36 -24.03
CA MET A 202 7.64 6.44 -23.47
C MET A 202 7.06 5.05 -23.15
N SER A 203 5.77 4.96 -22.82
CA SER A 203 5.03 3.72 -22.53
C SER A 203 3.90 3.48 -23.55
N GLY A 204 3.80 2.23 -24.01
CA GLY A 204 2.69 1.77 -24.86
C GLY A 204 1.44 1.44 -24.03
N LEU A 205 0.27 1.58 -24.63
CA LEU A 205 -1.01 1.31 -24.00
C LEU A 205 -1.41 -0.16 -24.20
N SER A 206 -1.95 -0.81 -23.17
CA SER A 206 -2.52 -2.17 -23.27
C SER A 206 -3.85 -2.16 -24.03
N SER A 207 -4.24 -3.30 -24.61
CA SER A 207 -5.56 -3.43 -25.23
C SER A 207 -6.66 -3.23 -24.19
N SER A 208 -7.71 -2.48 -24.55
CA SER A 208 -8.82 -2.13 -23.67
C SER A 208 -10.09 -2.89 -24.04
N TYR A 209 -10.79 -3.36 -23.02
CA TYR A 209 -11.95 -4.22 -23.14
C TYR A 209 -13.09 -3.71 -22.26
N ARG A 210 -14.31 -4.02 -22.67
CA ARG A 210 -15.53 -3.74 -21.90
C ARG A 210 -16.31 -5.05 -21.68
N PRO A 211 -16.81 -5.32 -20.46
CA PRO A 211 -17.78 -6.39 -20.24
C PRO A 211 -19.11 -6.11 -20.96
N THR A 212 -19.74 -7.14 -21.51
CA THR A 212 -21.08 -7.04 -22.10
C THR A 212 -22.16 -7.39 -21.07
N SER A 213 -23.44 -7.14 -21.36
CA SER A 213 -24.53 -7.61 -20.47
C SER A 213 -24.49 -9.13 -20.28
N LYS A 214 -24.09 -9.87 -21.32
CA LYS A 214 -24.03 -11.34 -21.31
C LYS A 214 -23.19 -11.91 -20.15
N ILE A 215 -22.05 -11.29 -19.82
CA ILE A 215 -21.21 -11.81 -18.72
C ILE A 215 -21.82 -11.49 -17.36
N TYR A 216 -22.50 -10.35 -17.24
CA TYR A 216 -23.22 -9.99 -16.02
C TYR A 216 -24.43 -10.89 -15.79
N ASP A 217 -25.20 -11.19 -16.84
CA ASP A 217 -26.33 -12.12 -16.78
C ASP A 217 -25.85 -13.51 -16.34
N TRP A 218 -24.75 -14.00 -16.94
CA TRP A 218 -24.14 -15.27 -16.54
C TRP A 218 -23.67 -15.28 -15.08
N MET A 219 -23.05 -14.19 -14.60
CA MET A 219 -22.63 -14.07 -13.20
C MET A 219 -23.81 -14.05 -12.23
N ASP A 220 -24.92 -13.40 -12.60
CA ASP A 220 -26.13 -13.35 -11.77
C ASP A 220 -26.83 -14.72 -11.70
N GLU A 221 -26.89 -15.45 -12.81
CA GLU A 221 -27.45 -16.81 -12.88
C GLU A 221 -26.69 -17.80 -12.00
N ASN A 222 -25.38 -17.59 -11.83
CA ASN A 222 -24.49 -18.48 -11.09
C ASN A 222 -24.12 -17.96 -9.69
N ARG A 223 -24.70 -16.84 -9.25
CA ARG A 223 -24.29 -16.07 -8.06
C ARG A 223 -24.11 -16.93 -6.80
N ASP A 224 -25.04 -17.82 -6.52
CA ASP A 224 -25.05 -18.63 -5.29
C ASP A 224 -23.93 -19.69 -5.25
N ALA A 225 -23.36 -20.03 -6.42
CA ALA A 225 -22.28 -20.99 -6.57
C ALA A 225 -20.91 -20.32 -6.82
N LEU A 226 -20.85 -18.99 -6.79
CA LEU A 226 -19.62 -18.22 -6.99
C LEU A 226 -19.16 -17.58 -5.68
N GLU A 227 -17.87 -17.67 -5.40
CA GLU A 227 -17.26 -17.03 -4.24
C GLU A 227 -15.94 -16.34 -4.60
N ILE A 228 -15.59 -15.30 -3.85
CA ILE A 228 -14.27 -14.68 -3.96
C ILE A 228 -13.29 -15.50 -3.11
N GLY A 229 -12.31 -16.13 -3.75
CA GLY A 229 -11.32 -16.97 -3.08
C GLY A 229 -9.89 -16.71 -3.54
N MET A 230 -8.94 -17.42 -2.93
CA MET A 230 -7.50 -17.34 -3.24
C MET A 230 -7.12 -18.31 -4.36
N LEU A 231 -6.34 -17.85 -5.34
CA LEU A 231 -5.95 -18.64 -6.52
C LEU A 231 -4.82 -19.64 -6.25
N LYS A 232 -3.99 -19.36 -5.25
CA LYS A 232 -2.89 -20.22 -4.83
C LYS A 232 -2.62 -19.99 -3.34
N ASP A 233 -2.52 -21.08 -2.60
CA ASP A 233 -2.05 -21.04 -1.23
C ASP A 233 -0.53 -20.79 -1.17
N GLY A 234 -0.13 -19.90 -0.27
CA GLY A 234 1.28 -19.61 0.00
C GLY A 234 1.86 -18.49 -0.87
N VAL A 235 1.96 -17.30 -0.27
CA VAL A 235 2.83 -16.24 -0.79
C VAL A 235 4.25 -16.52 -0.29
N GLU A 236 5.23 -16.55 -1.19
CA GLU A 236 6.64 -16.61 -0.78
C GLU A 236 6.95 -15.50 0.24
N ARG A 237 7.34 -15.89 1.46
CA ARG A 237 7.55 -14.95 2.57
C ARG A 237 8.96 -14.37 2.57
N VAL A 238 9.93 -15.08 1.99
CA VAL A 238 11.32 -14.65 1.91
C VAL A 238 11.62 -14.25 0.47
N VAL A 239 11.81 -12.96 0.24
CA VAL A 239 11.96 -12.38 -1.10
C VAL A 239 13.38 -11.92 -1.33
N LEU A 240 13.99 -12.41 -2.41
CA LEU A 240 15.29 -11.96 -2.89
C LEU A 240 15.12 -11.12 -4.15
N LYS A 241 15.58 -9.87 -4.09
CA LYS A 241 15.67 -8.99 -5.25
C LYS A 241 17.13 -8.91 -5.71
N SER A 242 17.38 -8.66 -6.99
CA SER A 242 18.71 -8.32 -7.49
C SER A 242 18.65 -7.06 -8.35
N GLU A 243 19.73 -6.29 -8.38
CA GLU A 243 19.87 -5.21 -9.36
C GLU A 243 19.97 -5.76 -10.79
N THR A 244 19.46 -4.98 -11.74
CA THR A 244 19.60 -5.24 -13.18
C THR A 244 20.65 -4.31 -13.77
N PRO A 245 21.29 -4.66 -14.91
CA PRO A 245 22.27 -3.79 -15.57
C PRO A 245 21.75 -2.38 -15.93
N GLY A 246 20.43 -2.17 -15.95
CA GLY A 246 19.79 -0.86 -16.17
C GLY A 246 19.38 -0.13 -14.89
N GLY A 247 19.85 -0.55 -13.71
CA GLY A 247 19.53 0.08 -12.42
C GLY A 247 18.15 -0.26 -11.83
N GLY A 248 17.41 -1.18 -12.45
CA GLY A 248 16.14 -1.69 -11.91
C GLY A 248 16.36 -2.81 -10.88
N LYS A 249 15.30 -3.18 -10.15
CA LYS A 249 15.31 -4.38 -9.29
C LYS A 249 14.42 -5.46 -9.89
N LYS A 250 14.89 -6.70 -9.92
CA LYS A 250 14.10 -7.89 -10.31
C LYS A 250 14.07 -8.92 -9.20
N LEU A 251 13.04 -9.75 -9.18
CA LEU A 251 12.99 -10.92 -8.29
C LEU A 251 14.00 -11.97 -8.76
N LYS A 252 14.70 -12.60 -7.81
CA LYS A 252 15.73 -13.61 -8.03
C LYS A 252 15.30 -14.90 -7.33
N ASP A 253 15.24 -15.99 -8.09
CA ASP A 253 15.02 -17.33 -7.52
C ASP A 253 16.25 -17.75 -6.69
N TYR A 254 16.01 -18.63 -5.72
CA TYR A 254 17.02 -19.20 -4.84
C TYR A 254 16.58 -20.62 -4.41
N GLU A 255 17.55 -21.45 -4.03
CA GLU A 255 17.30 -22.78 -3.45
C GLU A 255 17.10 -22.66 -1.94
N ASP A 256 16.21 -23.48 -1.39
CA ASP A 256 15.93 -23.46 0.04
C ASP A 256 17.08 -24.08 0.84
N ASP A 257 17.35 -23.47 1.99
CA ASP A 257 18.28 -23.93 3.02
C ASP A 257 17.62 -23.78 4.40
N ASP A 258 18.32 -24.20 5.45
CA ASP A 258 17.83 -24.12 6.83
C ASP A 258 17.54 -22.67 7.25
N TYR A 259 18.34 -21.71 6.75
CA TYR A 259 18.16 -20.30 7.05
C TYR A 259 16.86 -19.76 6.44
N THR A 260 16.68 -19.89 5.13
CA THR A 260 15.50 -19.40 4.41
C THR A 260 14.22 -20.08 4.88
N THR A 261 14.29 -21.38 5.22
CA THR A 261 13.17 -22.12 5.80
C THR A 261 12.83 -21.61 7.20
N GLY A 262 13.81 -21.48 8.10
CA GLY A 262 13.59 -20.94 9.44
C GLY A 262 13.08 -19.50 9.43
N GLN A 263 13.52 -18.66 8.49
CA GLN A 263 12.97 -17.32 8.28
C GLN A 263 11.49 -17.38 7.89
N ARG A 264 11.11 -18.30 7.00
CA ARG A 264 9.73 -18.48 6.55
C ARG A 264 8.81 -18.88 7.70
N ASP A 265 9.24 -19.85 8.48
CA ASP A 265 8.48 -20.35 9.64
C ASP A 265 8.29 -19.25 10.67
N ALA A 266 9.35 -18.52 11.00
CA ALA A 266 9.29 -17.40 11.92
C ALA A 266 8.37 -16.26 11.43
N LEU A 267 8.38 -15.94 10.12
CA LEU A 267 7.47 -14.94 9.55
C LEU A 267 6.00 -15.40 9.60
N ASN A 268 5.74 -16.68 9.36
CA ASN A 268 4.41 -17.26 9.50
C ASN A 268 3.95 -17.19 10.95
N ASP A 269 4.80 -17.56 11.91
CA ASP A 269 4.49 -17.53 13.35
C ASP A 269 4.16 -16.12 13.86
N LEU A 270 4.90 -15.10 13.38
CA LEU A 270 4.62 -13.70 13.67
C LEU A 270 3.27 -13.26 13.10
N SER A 271 3.02 -13.62 11.84
CA SER A 271 1.78 -13.26 11.14
C SER A 271 0.56 -13.93 11.78
N THR A 272 0.66 -15.20 12.21
CA THR A 272 -0.43 -15.94 12.85
C THR A 272 -0.90 -15.25 14.12
N LEU A 273 0.01 -14.85 15.01
CA LEU A 273 -0.39 -14.21 16.27
C LEU A 273 -1.12 -12.87 16.05
N LEU A 274 -0.72 -12.09 15.04
CA LEU A 274 -1.44 -10.86 14.68
C LEU A 274 -2.83 -11.14 14.10
N LYS A 275 -2.94 -12.15 13.23
CA LYS A 275 -4.21 -12.56 12.62
C LYS A 275 -5.23 -13.10 13.61
N GLU A 276 -4.78 -13.61 14.75
CA GLU A 276 -5.65 -14.04 15.86
C GLU A 276 -6.24 -12.85 16.63
N GLN A 277 -5.73 -11.63 16.45
CA GLN A 277 -6.24 -10.45 17.12
C GLN A 277 -7.35 -9.78 16.30
N GLU A 278 -8.35 -9.23 16.98
CA GLU A 278 -9.31 -8.33 16.38
C GLU A 278 -8.70 -6.91 16.28
N ILE A 279 -7.99 -6.64 15.19
CA ILE A 279 -7.29 -5.37 14.97
C ILE A 279 -8.21 -4.39 14.24
N ARG A 280 -8.50 -3.27 14.88
CA ARG A 280 -9.37 -2.21 14.34
C ARG A 280 -8.67 -0.87 14.30
N VAL A 281 -9.06 -0.02 13.35
CA VAL A 281 -8.83 1.43 13.40
C VAL A 281 -10.09 2.07 13.97
N SER A 282 -9.98 2.86 15.05
CA SER A 282 -11.14 3.45 15.73
C SER A 282 -11.10 4.97 15.75
N VAL A 283 -12.18 5.60 15.28
CA VAL A 283 -12.36 7.06 15.28
C VAL A 283 -13.72 7.38 15.91
N GLY A 284 -13.69 7.94 17.12
CA GLY A 284 -14.93 8.24 17.86
C GLY A 284 -15.73 6.97 18.14
N SER A 285 -16.97 6.91 17.65
CA SER A 285 -17.84 5.73 17.75
C SER A 285 -17.70 4.74 16.59
N GLU A 286 -16.94 5.08 15.54
CA GLU A 286 -16.75 4.23 14.37
C GLU A 286 -15.50 3.37 14.52
N SER A 287 -15.55 2.17 13.94
CA SER A 287 -14.39 1.28 13.91
C SER A 287 -14.38 0.44 12.63
N LEU A 288 -13.22 0.37 11.98
CA LEU A 288 -12.99 -0.47 10.81
C LEU A 288 -12.11 -1.65 11.21
N LEU A 289 -12.59 -2.87 10.97
CA LEU A 289 -11.81 -4.09 11.14
C LEU A 289 -10.80 -4.21 10.00
N LEU A 290 -9.52 -4.39 10.33
CA LEU A 290 -8.48 -4.62 9.34
C LEU A 290 -8.47 -6.10 8.89
N PRO A 291 -8.45 -6.38 7.57
CA PRO A 291 -8.40 -7.75 7.07
C PRO A 291 -7.16 -8.52 7.58
N PRO A 292 -7.28 -9.79 7.99
CA PRO A 292 -6.15 -10.61 8.44
C PRO A 292 -4.98 -10.69 7.42
N GLN A 293 -5.27 -10.54 6.13
CA GLN A 293 -4.27 -10.56 5.05
C GLN A 293 -3.30 -9.38 5.13
N ASP A 294 -3.67 -8.28 5.79
CA ASP A 294 -2.81 -7.09 5.92
C ASP A 294 -1.66 -7.27 6.90
N PHE A 295 -1.72 -8.31 7.73
CA PHE A 295 -0.71 -8.67 8.73
C PHE A 295 0.23 -9.78 8.25
N GLU A 296 0.22 -10.08 6.96
CA GLU A 296 1.11 -11.06 6.35
C GLU A 296 2.49 -10.50 6.07
N TYR A 297 3.47 -10.86 6.90
CA TYR A 297 4.83 -10.40 6.71
C TYR A 297 5.57 -11.10 5.58
N GLN A 298 6.31 -10.31 4.80
CA GLN A 298 7.38 -10.76 3.92
C GLN A 298 8.68 -10.11 4.35
N ARG A 299 9.80 -10.83 4.20
CA ARG A 299 11.14 -10.30 4.43
C ARG A 299 11.85 -10.13 3.09
N ILE A 300 12.27 -8.91 2.77
CA ILE A 300 12.81 -8.58 1.44
C ILE A 300 14.30 -8.25 1.51
N PHE A 301 15.11 -9.13 0.91
CA PHE A 301 16.56 -9.03 0.77
C PHE A 301 16.97 -8.48 -0.61
N ASN A 302 18.19 -7.94 -0.71
CA ASN A 302 18.78 -7.42 -1.94
C ASN A 302 20.10 -8.13 -2.23
N ASP A 303 20.24 -8.71 -3.41
CA ASP A 303 21.41 -9.40 -3.98
C ASP A 303 21.76 -10.74 -3.28
N ASP A 304 21.83 -10.73 -1.95
CA ASP A 304 22.10 -11.84 -1.04
C ASP A 304 21.23 -11.77 0.23
N PHE A 305 21.33 -12.77 1.11
CA PHE A 305 20.59 -12.86 2.38
C PHE A 305 21.22 -12.08 3.55
N GLN A 306 22.21 -11.23 3.27
CA GLN A 306 22.92 -10.40 4.24
C GLN A 306 22.80 -8.89 3.93
N SER A 307 21.94 -8.54 2.98
CA SER A 307 21.77 -7.18 2.47
C SER A 307 20.29 -6.82 2.41
N GLY A 308 19.89 -5.75 3.09
CA GLY A 308 18.48 -5.37 3.24
C GLY A 308 17.75 -6.22 4.28
N GLY A 309 16.68 -6.93 3.92
CA GLY A 309 16.01 -7.86 4.83
C GLY A 309 14.92 -7.25 5.70
N ARG A 310 14.42 -6.05 5.39
CA ARG A 310 13.27 -5.45 6.12
C ARG A 310 12.02 -6.33 6.01
N LEU A 311 11.23 -6.30 7.07
CA LEU A 311 9.91 -6.91 7.13
C LEU A 311 8.85 -5.94 6.58
N TYR A 312 7.94 -6.47 5.77
CA TYR A 312 6.87 -5.73 5.11
C TYR A 312 5.55 -6.48 5.22
N CYS A 313 4.47 -5.78 5.59
CA CYS A 313 3.10 -6.24 5.45
C CYS A 313 2.21 -5.06 4.99
N SER A 314 0.99 -5.31 4.50
CA SER A 314 0.13 -4.24 3.97
C SER A 314 -0.22 -3.20 5.03
N ALA A 315 -0.44 -3.62 6.27
CA ALA A 315 -0.75 -2.73 7.40
C ALA A 315 0.32 -1.66 7.66
N GLN A 316 1.58 -1.85 7.19
CA GLN A 316 2.63 -0.84 7.34
C GLN A 316 2.40 0.42 6.49
N GLN A 317 1.49 0.39 5.51
CA GLN A 317 1.20 1.55 4.65
C GLN A 317 0.40 2.66 5.36
N MET A 318 -0.15 2.37 6.55
CA MET A 318 -0.86 3.36 7.37
C MET A 318 0.05 4.51 7.77
N LYS A 319 -0.46 5.74 7.67
CA LYS A 319 0.21 6.94 8.17
C LYS A 319 0.35 6.87 9.69
N SER A 320 1.34 7.57 10.24
CA SER A 320 1.56 7.59 11.70
C SER A 320 0.33 8.05 12.48
N SER A 321 -0.43 9.01 11.96
CA SER A 321 -1.69 9.48 12.56
C SER A 321 -2.78 8.40 12.58
N GLU A 322 -2.83 7.55 11.55
CA GLU A 322 -3.80 6.44 11.45
C GLU A 322 -3.40 5.30 12.37
N ARG A 323 -2.10 5.00 12.48
CA ARG A 323 -1.59 3.99 13.41
C ARG A 323 -1.87 4.32 14.87
N GLY A 324 -1.86 5.60 15.23
CA GLY A 324 -2.24 6.07 16.56
C GLY A 324 -3.70 5.78 16.95
N LEU A 325 -4.53 5.36 15.99
CA LEU A 325 -5.94 4.99 16.18
C LEU A 325 -6.16 3.47 16.23
N LEU A 326 -5.08 2.68 16.21
CA LEU A 326 -5.18 1.23 16.27
C LEU A 326 -5.64 0.75 17.66
N CYS A 327 -6.47 -0.29 17.62
CA CYS A 327 -6.91 -1.04 18.78
C CYS A 327 -6.73 -2.53 18.52
N PHE A 328 -6.13 -3.26 19.47
CA PHE A 328 -6.04 -4.71 19.44
C PHE A 328 -7.06 -5.29 20.41
N ASN A 329 -8.04 -6.05 19.91
CA ASN A 329 -9.16 -6.59 20.69
C ASN A 329 -9.89 -5.51 21.52
N GLY A 330 -10.13 -4.35 20.89
CA GLY A 330 -10.77 -3.20 21.54
C GLY A 330 -9.90 -2.44 22.54
N ARG A 331 -8.62 -2.80 22.72
CA ARG A 331 -7.68 -2.13 23.63
C ARG A 331 -6.74 -1.21 22.86
N LYS A 332 -6.47 -0.03 23.41
CA LYS A 332 -5.56 0.96 22.80
C LYS A 332 -4.15 0.38 22.63
N THR A 333 -3.48 0.83 21.59
CA THR A 333 -2.08 0.50 21.32
C THR A 333 -1.15 1.67 21.58
N SER A 334 0.13 1.35 21.79
CA SER A 334 1.22 2.32 21.81
C SER A 334 2.29 1.92 20.79
N GLU A 335 2.89 2.92 20.15
CA GLU A 335 3.96 2.74 19.18
C GLU A 335 5.29 3.19 19.82
N CYS A 336 6.33 2.37 19.73
CA CYS A 336 7.68 2.72 20.18
C CYS A 336 8.70 2.56 19.03
N ASP A 337 9.50 3.60 18.82
CA ASP A 337 10.42 3.76 17.70
C ASP A 337 11.83 4.11 18.17
N PHE A 338 12.84 3.85 17.34
CA PHE A 338 14.22 4.26 17.58
C PHE A 338 14.46 5.71 17.14
N ARG A 339 15.02 6.54 18.02
CA ARG A 339 15.43 7.90 17.64
C ARG A 339 16.69 7.85 16.80
N SER A 340 16.68 8.46 15.62
CA SER A 340 17.88 8.65 14.77
C SER A 340 18.65 7.34 14.52
N HIS A 341 17.92 6.26 14.27
CA HIS A 341 18.43 4.89 14.33
C HIS A 341 19.68 4.65 13.46
N GLN A 342 19.62 4.95 12.16
CA GLN A 342 20.74 4.73 11.24
C GLN A 342 22.02 5.49 11.63
N PRO A 343 21.98 6.82 11.91
CA PRO A 343 23.14 7.51 12.45
C PRO A 343 23.69 6.86 13.72
N ARG A 344 22.84 6.49 14.69
CA ARG A 344 23.31 5.85 15.94
C ARG A 344 23.98 4.51 15.69
N LEU A 345 23.42 3.70 14.77
CA LEU A 345 24.04 2.43 14.39
C LEU A 345 25.45 2.64 13.85
N ILE A 346 25.68 3.67 13.04
CA ILE A 346 27.03 3.97 12.54
C ILE A 346 28.01 4.21 13.70
N TYR A 347 27.61 4.97 14.72
CA TYR A 347 28.46 5.21 15.90
C TYR A 347 28.71 3.92 16.68
N HIS A 348 27.64 3.21 17.05
CA HIS A 348 27.74 2.02 17.90
C HIS A 348 28.46 0.86 17.22
N LEU A 349 28.33 0.69 15.90
CA LEU A 349 29.10 -0.30 15.12
C LEU A 349 30.60 0.02 15.04
N ASN A 350 31.00 1.23 15.40
CA ASN A 350 32.40 1.66 15.48
C ASN A 350 32.83 1.88 16.95
N ASP A 351 32.10 1.31 17.92
CA ASP A 351 32.39 1.43 19.36
C ASP A 351 32.43 2.88 19.88
N LEU A 352 31.64 3.77 19.27
CA LEU A 352 31.55 5.19 19.66
C LEU A 352 30.18 5.50 20.26
N ALA A 353 30.14 6.37 21.26
CA ALA A 353 28.89 6.92 21.78
C ALA A 353 28.24 7.86 20.75
N ALA A 354 26.95 7.67 20.47
CA ALA A 354 26.20 8.54 19.57
C ALA A 354 25.74 9.85 20.26
N PRO A 355 25.64 10.97 19.54
CA PRO A 355 25.07 12.22 20.08
C PRO A 355 23.61 12.07 20.53
N ALA A 356 23.17 12.87 21.51
CA ALA A 356 21.79 12.81 22.03
C ALA A 356 20.73 13.09 20.94
N ASP A 357 20.94 14.06 20.05
CA ASP A 357 20.19 14.20 18.80
C ASP A 357 21.16 14.21 17.62
N CYS A 358 21.13 13.15 16.80
CA CYS A 358 21.99 13.02 15.63
C CYS A 358 21.59 13.92 14.45
N TYR A 359 20.67 14.87 14.63
CA TYR A 359 20.30 15.83 13.58
C TYR A 359 20.39 17.28 14.06
N ASP A 360 20.84 17.50 15.30
CA ASP A 360 20.97 18.83 15.87
C ASP A 360 22.16 19.58 15.26
N ASN A 361 21.90 20.79 14.77
CA ASN A 361 22.91 21.65 14.18
C ASN A 361 22.49 23.13 14.33
N PRO A 362 23.42 24.07 14.62
CA PRO A 362 23.02 25.44 14.96
C PRO A 362 22.46 26.27 13.79
N TRP A 363 22.70 25.89 12.54
CA TRP A 363 22.31 26.68 11.35
C TRP A 363 21.71 25.85 10.22
N VAL A 364 21.56 24.54 10.39
CA VAL A 364 20.84 23.66 9.45
C VAL A 364 19.61 23.11 10.16
N SER A 365 18.43 23.26 9.56
CA SER A 365 17.20 22.72 10.13
C SER A 365 17.30 21.19 10.28
N ARG A 366 16.66 20.65 11.33
CA ARG A 366 16.69 19.21 11.64
C ARG A 366 16.21 18.34 10.47
N ASP A 367 15.18 18.78 9.74
CA ASP A 367 14.67 18.08 8.56
C ASP A 367 15.68 18.07 7.40
N LEU A 368 16.28 19.23 7.10
CA LEU A 368 17.30 19.34 6.07
C LEU A 368 18.55 18.51 6.43
N MET A 369 18.98 18.53 7.70
CA MET A 369 20.09 17.72 8.19
C MET A 369 19.81 16.22 8.02
N LYS A 370 18.61 15.75 8.39
CA LYS A 370 18.18 14.37 8.22
C LYS A 370 18.24 13.94 6.75
N LYS A 371 17.68 14.75 5.83
CA LYS A 371 17.72 14.49 4.39
C LYS A 371 19.15 14.50 3.84
N ALA A 372 19.97 15.46 4.26
CA ALA A 372 21.36 15.59 3.82
C ALA A 372 22.21 14.39 4.27
N MET A 373 22.17 14.03 5.56
CA MET A 373 22.92 12.90 6.10
C MET A 373 22.57 11.59 5.39
N THR A 374 21.29 11.34 5.15
CA THR A 374 20.80 10.15 4.45
C THR A 374 21.40 10.03 3.04
N ARG A 375 21.58 11.15 2.34
CA ARG A 375 22.24 11.19 1.02
C ARG A 375 23.75 11.01 1.12
N VAL A 376 24.40 11.74 2.03
CA VAL A 376 25.87 11.74 2.19
C VAL A 376 26.40 10.37 2.60
N MET A 377 25.77 9.69 3.55
CA MET A 377 26.21 8.36 4.01
C MET A 377 26.22 7.31 2.88
N ASN A 378 25.41 7.53 1.83
CA ASN A 378 25.31 6.67 0.66
C ASN A 378 26.20 7.11 -0.51
N CYS A 379 27.17 8.00 -0.28
CA CYS A 379 28.10 8.47 -1.30
C CYS A 379 29.51 7.91 -1.12
N SER A 380 30.04 7.30 -2.19
CA SER A 380 31.42 6.79 -2.20
C SER A 380 32.48 7.87 -2.37
N THR A 381 32.12 9.10 -2.78
CA THR A 381 33.05 10.25 -2.86
C THR A 381 32.40 11.56 -2.41
N GLU A 382 33.21 12.55 -2.01
CA GLU A 382 32.72 13.91 -1.74
C GLU A 382 32.09 14.58 -2.96
N LYS A 383 32.63 14.30 -4.16
CA LYS A 383 32.05 14.81 -5.41
C LYS A 383 30.61 14.31 -5.58
N ALA A 384 30.37 13.03 -5.29
CA ALA A 384 29.02 12.45 -5.32
C ALA A 384 28.13 13.07 -4.23
N ALA A 385 28.67 13.29 -3.02
CA ALA A 385 27.96 13.94 -1.92
C ALA A 385 27.52 15.37 -2.29
N ILE A 386 28.42 16.18 -2.85
CA ILE A 386 28.11 17.54 -3.33
C ILE A 386 27.01 17.51 -4.39
N ALA A 387 27.08 16.57 -5.35
CA ALA A 387 26.09 16.47 -6.41
C ALA A 387 24.69 16.13 -5.87
N THR A 388 24.58 15.16 -4.95
CA THR A 388 23.27 14.77 -4.38
C THR A 388 22.69 15.83 -3.44
N LEU A 389 23.54 16.58 -2.73
CA LEU A 389 23.13 17.73 -1.92
C LEU A 389 22.71 18.93 -2.78
N SER A 390 23.32 19.11 -3.96
CA SER A 390 22.85 20.11 -4.92
C SER A 390 21.41 19.83 -5.35
N ASN A 391 21.08 18.57 -5.65
CA ASN A 391 19.71 18.18 -5.98
C ASN A 391 18.76 18.39 -4.80
N LEU A 392 19.20 18.05 -3.57
CA LEU A 392 18.40 18.23 -2.37
C LEU A 392 18.00 19.69 -2.15
N LEU A 393 18.94 20.62 -2.32
CA LEU A 393 18.66 22.04 -2.15
C LEU A 393 17.68 22.56 -3.21
N VAL A 394 17.75 22.06 -4.44
CA VAL A 394 16.75 22.38 -5.47
C VAL A 394 15.37 21.85 -5.07
N GLU A 395 15.26 20.60 -4.63
CA GLU A 395 13.99 19.99 -4.20
C GLU A 395 13.33 20.75 -3.04
N VAL A 396 14.12 21.12 -2.02
CA VAL A 396 13.59 21.86 -0.86
C VAL A 396 13.18 23.29 -1.26
N SER A 397 13.91 23.93 -2.17
CA SER A 397 13.55 25.27 -2.66
C SER A 397 12.27 25.32 -3.48
N SER A 398 11.86 24.21 -4.10
CA SER A 398 10.60 24.12 -4.85
C SER A 398 9.37 23.82 -3.96
N ASP A 399 9.57 23.22 -2.79
CA ASP A 399 8.49 22.77 -1.91
C ASP A 399 8.09 23.81 -0.84
N GLU A 400 8.96 24.77 -0.50
CA GLU A 400 8.72 25.75 0.56
C GLU A 400 8.65 27.20 0.04
N GLN A 401 7.53 27.87 0.33
CA GLN A 401 7.45 29.34 0.35
C GLN A 401 8.28 29.86 1.54
N GLY A 402 9.59 29.97 1.33
CA GLY A 402 10.47 30.80 2.15
C GLY A 402 11.15 30.11 3.34
N THR A 403 12.13 29.25 3.07
CA THR A 403 13.36 29.28 3.88
C THR A 403 14.37 30.18 3.20
N ASN A 404 14.67 31.33 3.81
CA ASN A 404 15.78 32.20 3.41
C ASN A 404 17.10 31.40 3.48
N SER A 405 17.50 30.80 2.36
CA SER A 405 18.74 30.03 2.25
C SER A 405 19.64 30.52 1.11
N GLU A 406 19.58 31.81 0.75
CA GLU A 406 20.42 32.37 -0.33
C GLU A 406 21.92 32.10 -0.12
N ASP A 407 22.35 31.82 1.13
CA ASP A 407 23.74 31.53 1.49
C ASP A 407 24.10 30.04 1.65
N LEU A 408 23.15 29.11 1.61
CA LEU A 408 23.43 27.69 1.86
C LEU A 408 23.83 26.97 0.57
N THR A 409 25.13 26.71 0.41
CA THR A 409 25.66 25.95 -0.73
C THR A 409 25.78 24.46 -0.42
N PRO A 410 25.81 23.57 -1.42
CA PRO A 410 26.03 22.14 -1.21
C PRO A 410 27.32 21.83 -0.43
N LYS A 411 28.37 22.65 -0.62
CA LYS A 411 29.63 22.51 0.12
C LYS A 411 29.48 22.89 1.59
N LYS A 412 28.80 24.00 1.89
CA LYS A 412 28.51 24.41 3.28
C LYS A 412 27.64 23.36 3.98
N LEU A 413 26.65 22.79 3.30
CA LEU A 413 25.81 21.73 3.84
C LEU A 413 26.62 20.45 4.10
N LEU A 414 27.52 20.06 3.19
CA LEU A 414 28.43 18.94 3.41
C LEU A 414 29.36 19.18 4.62
N SER A 415 29.91 20.39 4.76
CA SER A 415 30.70 20.76 5.92
C SER A 415 29.90 20.64 7.21
N ALA A 416 28.65 21.13 7.24
CA ALA A 416 27.78 21.01 8.40
C ALA A 416 27.49 19.54 8.76
N VAL A 417 27.24 18.67 7.77
CA VAL A 417 27.09 17.22 7.99
C VAL A 417 28.34 16.63 8.63
N TYR A 418 29.53 16.98 8.14
CA TYR A 418 30.80 16.47 8.64
C TYR A 418 31.25 17.05 9.98
N GLU A 419 30.86 18.27 10.29
CA GLU A 419 31.07 18.89 11.60
C GLU A 419 30.18 18.22 12.65
N THR A 420 28.91 17.96 12.29
CA THR A 420 27.96 17.26 13.16
C THR A 420 28.34 15.78 13.33
N HIS A 421 28.79 15.14 12.25
CA HIS A 421 29.16 13.72 12.23
C HIS A 421 30.51 13.47 11.54
N PRO A 422 31.63 13.69 12.24
CA PRO A 422 32.96 13.47 11.68
C PRO A 422 33.20 12.05 11.14
N ILE A 423 32.53 11.04 11.72
CA ILE A 423 32.59 9.64 11.27
C ILE A 423 32.14 9.46 9.82
N LEU A 424 31.24 10.31 9.30
CA LEU A 424 30.78 10.20 7.90
C LEU A 424 31.85 10.60 6.87
N LYS A 425 32.97 11.21 7.29
CA LYS A 425 34.11 11.46 6.39
C LYS A 425 34.73 10.15 5.91
N THR A 426 34.73 9.12 6.76
CA THR A 426 35.38 7.83 6.55
C THR A 426 34.36 6.69 6.36
N TYR A 427 33.25 6.72 7.09
CA TYR A 427 32.22 5.68 7.09
C TYR A 427 31.05 6.02 6.16
N ARG A 428 31.30 5.92 4.85
CA ARG A 428 30.31 6.14 3.78
C ARG A 428 30.55 5.24 2.58
N SER A 429 29.49 4.75 1.95
CA SER A 429 29.57 3.89 0.77
C SER A 429 28.22 3.88 0.04
N SER A 430 28.24 3.71 -1.29
CA SER A 430 27.02 3.49 -2.08
C SER A 430 26.20 2.26 -1.68
N THR A 431 26.80 1.33 -0.94
CA THR A 431 26.15 0.11 -0.43
C THR A 431 25.84 0.15 1.07
N LEU A 432 26.22 1.22 1.78
CA LEU A 432 26.10 1.29 3.23
C LEU A 432 24.64 1.14 3.70
N TRP A 433 23.67 1.72 2.98
CA TRP A 433 22.26 1.56 3.32
C TRP A 433 21.80 0.09 3.36
N LYS A 434 22.32 -0.79 2.48
CA LYS A 434 21.92 -2.22 2.45
C LYS A 434 22.40 -2.93 3.72
N GLN A 435 23.61 -2.60 4.16
CA GLN A 435 24.23 -3.18 5.36
C GLN A 435 23.53 -2.70 6.63
N LEU A 436 23.31 -1.38 6.77
CA LEU A 436 22.60 -0.83 7.92
C LEU A 436 21.17 -1.37 7.98
N GLN A 437 20.47 -1.44 6.85
CA GLN A 437 19.13 -2.04 6.77
C GLN A 437 19.11 -3.51 7.20
N PHE A 438 20.17 -4.28 6.93
CA PHE A 438 20.29 -5.66 7.39
C PHE A 438 20.45 -5.76 8.89
N ILE A 439 21.27 -4.90 9.48
CA ILE A 439 21.46 -4.85 10.94
C ILE A 439 20.15 -4.41 11.62
N GLU A 440 19.53 -3.33 11.15
CA GLU A 440 18.23 -2.85 11.62
C GLU A 440 17.16 -3.93 11.55
N SER A 441 17.05 -4.61 10.40
CA SER A 441 16.00 -5.60 10.20
C SER A 441 16.18 -6.86 11.04
N ASN A 442 17.41 -7.30 11.27
CA ASN A 442 17.68 -8.43 12.18
C ASN A 442 17.34 -8.07 13.62
N LEU A 443 17.71 -6.87 14.06
CA LEU A 443 17.34 -6.38 15.38
C LEU A 443 15.80 -6.30 15.53
N ALA A 444 15.11 -5.72 14.55
CA ALA A 444 13.66 -5.64 14.57
C ALA A 444 12.99 -7.02 14.57
N PHE A 445 13.51 -7.95 13.78
CA PHE A 445 13.03 -9.32 13.73
C PHE A 445 13.18 -10.02 15.09
N ASP A 446 14.34 -9.89 15.74
CA ASP A 446 14.59 -10.46 17.06
C ASP A 446 13.66 -9.89 18.14
N ILE A 447 13.41 -8.58 18.12
CA ILE A 447 12.47 -7.92 19.03
C ILE A 447 11.07 -8.51 18.85
N MET A 448 10.60 -8.61 17.60
CA MET A 448 9.29 -9.18 17.28
C MET A 448 9.19 -10.65 17.73
N LEU A 449 10.23 -11.45 17.50
CA LEU A 449 10.26 -12.85 17.95
C LEU A 449 10.30 -12.97 19.48
N ALA A 450 11.00 -12.07 20.17
CA ALA A 450 11.03 -12.03 21.62
C ALA A 450 9.66 -11.70 22.23
N LEU A 451 8.89 -10.81 21.60
CA LEU A 451 7.50 -10.50 21.97
C LEU A 451 6.57 -11.69 21.65
N ARG A 452 6.71 -12.29 20.47
CA ARG A 452 5.93 -13.46 20.03
C ARG A 452 6.06 -14.64 20.98
N ARG A 453 7.28 -14.93 21.46
CA ARG A 453 7.56 -15.99 22.46
C ARG A 453 6.88 -15.74 23.81
N ARG A 454 6.54 -14.49 24.11
CA ARG A 454 5.79 -14.09 25.31
C ARG A 454 4.28 -13.97 25.06
N GLY A 455 3.80 -14.38 23.88
CA GLY A 455 2.39 -14.27 23.50
C GLY A 455 1.93 -12.83 23.28
N VAL A 456 2.85 -11.89 23.02
CA VAL A 456 2.51 -10.49 22.76
C VAL A 456 2.46 -10.24 21.27
N ALA A 457 1.26 -9.91 20.77
CA ALA A 457 1.07 -9.48 19.40
C ALA A 457 1.75 -8.11 19.17
N CYS A 458 2.51 -8.01 18.09
CA CYS A 458 3.29 -6.81 17.76
C CYS A 458 3.22 -6.55 16.26
N LEU A 459 2.69 -5.39 15.88
CA LEU A 459 2.79 -4.90 14.51
C LEU A 459 4.09 -4.11 14.38
N GLY A 460 5.11 -4.71 13.78
CA GLY A 460 6.34 -4.03 13.38
C GLY A 460 6.13 -3.18 12.12
N VAL A 461 6.58 -1.92 12.18
CA VAL A 461 6.54 -0.93 11.11
C VAL A 461 7.97 -0.42 10.90
N HIS A 462 8.69 -1.08 9.99
CA HIS A 462 10.14 -0.89 9.83
C HIS A 462 10.89 -1.14 11.16
N ASP A 463 11.38 -0.07 11.79
CA ASP A 463 12.10 -0.07 13.06
C ASP A 463 11.25 0.41 14.25
N SER A 464 9.97 0.66 14.03
CA SER A 464 8.96 0.96 15.04
C SER A 464 8.06 -0.24 15.34
N PHE A 465 7.51 -0.31 16.55
CA PHE A 465 6.72 -1.45 17.03
C PHE A 465 5.45 -0.99 17.74
N VAL A 466 4.31 -1.51 17.30
CA VAL A 466 2.99 -1.25 17.87
C VAL A 466 2.52 -2.46 18.67
N VAL A 467 2.20 -2.24 19.95
CA VAL A 467 1.69 -3.25 20.89
C VAL A 467 0.50 -2.70 21.66
N GLU A 468 -0.28 -3.55 22.33
CA GLU A 468 -1.25 -3.06 23.34
C GLU A 468 -0.52 -2.22 24.39
N GLU A 469 -1.12 -1.09 24.81
CA GLU A 469 -0.50 -0.09 25.70
C GLU A 469 0.06 -0.69 26.99
N LYS A 470 -0.61 -1.71 27.56
CA LYS A 470 -0.15 -2.42 28.76
C LYS A 470 1.21 -3.12 28.60
N TYR A 471 1.64 -3.39 27.36
CA TYR A 471 2.92 -4.03 27.04
C TYR A 471 4.02 -3.04 26.66
N LEU A 472 3.78 -1.73 26.72
CA LEU A 472 4.77 -0.72 26.34
C LEU A 472 6.09 -0.86 27.11
N ASN A 473 6.04 -1.05 28.43
CA ASN A 473 7.25 -1.25 29.24
C ASN A 473 8.01 -2.52 28.83
N LEU A 474 7.30 -3.62 28.58
CA LEU A 474 7.91 -4.86 28.11
C LEU A 474 8.57 -4.68 26.74
N LEU A 475 7.92 -3.95 25.83
CA LEU A 475 8.49 -3.61 24.53
C LEU A 475 9.77 -2.80 24.68
N THR A 476 9.78 -1.75 25.49
CA THR A 476 10.98 -0.93 25.72
C THR A 476 12.12 -1.72 26.35
N ASP A 477 11.81 -2.62 27.29
CA ASP A 477 12.81 -3.49 27.91
C ASP A 477 13.44 -4.44 26.90
N ILE A 478 12.63 -5.07 26.05
CA ILE A 478 13.10 -5.96 24.97
C ILE A 478 13.93 -5.18 23.94
N MET A 479 13.49 -3.98 23.54
CA MET A 479 14.24 -3.14 22.60
C MET A 479 15.63 -2.80 23.16
N ASN A 480 15.70 -2.37 24.43
CA ASN A 480 16.97 -2.11 25.11
C ASN A 480 17.84 -3.37 25.22
N GLU A 481 17.27 -4.48 25.66
CA GLU A 481 17.96 -5.77 25.83
C GLU A 481 18.60 -6.23 24.51
N ARG A 482 17.81 -6.27 23.43
CA ARG A 482 18.26 -6.79 22.12
C ARG A 482 19.26 -5.87 21.45
N TYR A 483 19.06 -4.55 21.58
CA TYR A 483 20.01 -3.57 21.06
C TYR A 483 21.35 -3.68 21.80
N HIS A 484 21.34 -3.75 23.13
CA HIS A 484 22.55 -3.88 23.94
C HIS A 484 23.29 -5.20 23.68
N GLN A 485 22.59 -6.32 23.60
CA GLN A 485 23.19 -7.62 23.26
C GLN A 485 23.91 -7.60 21.90
N ARG A 486 23.38 -6.86 20.92
CA ARG A 486 23.94 -6.80 19.56
C ARG A 486 25.06 -5.78 19.40
N LEU A 487 24.99 -4.65 20.13
CA LEU A 487 25.82 -3.48 19.85
C LEU A 487 26.63 -3.00 21.05
N GLY A 488 26.39 -3.49 22.26
CA GLY A 488 27.11 -3.05 23.47
C GLY A 488 26.66 -1.69 24.02
N PHE A 489 25.76 -0.98 23.34
CA PHE A 489 25.20 0.32 23.77
C PHE A 489 23.70 0.24 24.04
N LEU A 490 23.14 1.26 24.69
CA LEU A 490 21.69 1.44 24.78
C LEU A 490 21.18 2.35 23.65
N PRO A 491 20.00 2.07 23.09
CA PRO A 491 19.35 2.94 22.12
C PRO A 491 18.70 4.14 22.79
N GLU A 492 18.36 5.15 21.97
CA GLU A 492 17.42 6.20 22.34
C GLU A 492 16.05 5.87 21.78
N LEU A 493 15.04 5.73 22.65
CA LEU A 493 13.69 5.32 22.27
C LEU A 493 12.71 6.52 22.26
N LYS A 494 11.67 6.43 21.43
CA LYS A 494 10.58 7.40 21.37
C LYS A 494 9.25 6.65 21.38
N VAL A 495 8.39 6.98 22.33
CA VAL A 495 6.97 6.61 22.27
C VAL A 495 6.27 7.65 21.39
N VAL A 496 5.52 7.17 20.40
CA VAL A 496 4.88 7.99 19.34
C VAL A 496 3.46 8.34 19.69
#